data_AF-A0A962L4A2-F1
#
_entry.id   AF-A0A962L4A2-F1
#
_cell.length_a   1.000
_cell.length_b   1.000
_cell.length_c   1.000
_cell.angle_alpha   90.00
_cell.angle_beta   90.00
_cell.angle_gamma   90.00
#
_symmetry.space_group_name_H-M   'P 1'
#
loop_
_entity.id
_entity.type
_entity.pdbx_description
1 polymer ?
#
loop_
_entity_poly.entity_id
_entity_poly.type
_entity_poly.pdbx_seq_one_letter_code
_entity_poly.pdbx_strand_id
1 'polypeptide(L)'
;MSEDGETVLGKKKRLRARLFRLVTWAVTIGCFYLVYTRVQAAAGRDGLTVLSYLARFFREADWTLWLSLMVPYSILFFVVDSHATWRIIRWYNAPSIGYRNVLPIRASAYILSLVNEQVSKGAMSLYLLRRYEVPVWQAVSTMIMLGMIEIYQLLVFSAAGVVIYYDLVEAASTTLPLPKILIAVYAILFGYFPLHILYFNGTLLPKSALRDKPIFYAF
;
A
#
# COMPACT_ATOMS: atom_id res chain seq x y z
N MET A 1 -33.52 -10.32 31.21
CA MET A 1 -33.64 -10.65 29.77
C MET A 1 -32.54 -9.91 29.01
N SER A 2 -31.29 -10.35 29.14
CA SER A 2 -30.13 -9.67 28.52
C SER A 2 -28.89 -10.56 28.31
N GLU A 3 -28.93 -11.87 28.59
CA GLU A 3 -27.79 -12.78 28.36
C GLU A 3 -27.77 -13.42 26.96
N ASP A 4 -28.94 -13.59 26.31
CA ASP A 4 -29.01 -14.22 24.98
C ASP A 4 -28.53 -13.32 23.84
N GLY A 5 -28.52 -12.00 24.04
CA GLY A 5 -28.07 -11.03 23.02
C GLY A 5 -26.56 -11.02 22.80
N GLU A 6 -25.76 -11.17 23.86
CA GLU A 6 -24.29 -11.16 23.77
C GLU A 6 -23.73 -12.43 23.11
N THR A 7 -24.32 -13.59 23.39
CA THR A 7 -23.84 -14.88 22.87
C THR A 7 -24.05 -15.03 21.35
N VAL A 8 -25.16 -14.49 20.83
CA VAL A 8 -25.47 -14.49 19.39
C VAL A 8 -24.57 -13.50 18.64
N LEU A 9 -24.31 -12.31 19.22
CA LEU A 9 -23.42 -11.31 18.63
C LEU A 9 -21.97 -11.81 18.55
N GLY A 10 -21.50 -12.52 19.59
CA GLY A 10 -20.19 -13.18 19.64
C GLY A 10 -20.03 -14.28 18.58
N LYS A 11 -21.05 -15.13 18.39
CA LYS A 11 -21.06 -16.16 17.34
C LYS A 11 -21.01 -15.57 15.93
N LYS A 12 -21.78 -14.51 15.65
CA LYS A 12 -21.75 -13.80 14.35
C LYS A 12 -20.38 -13.18 14.06
N LYS A 13 -19.76 -12.50 15.03
CA LYS A 13 -18.39 -11.96 14.87
C LYS A 13 -17.37 -13.07 14.56
N ARG A 14 -17.47 -14.21 15.25
CA ARG A 14 -16.56 -15.36 15.05
C ARG A 14 -16.74 -16.02 13.68
N LEU A 15 -17.98 -16.15 13.21
CA LEU A 15 -18.28 -16.66 11.86
C LEU A 15 -17.72 -15.72 10.79
N ARG A 16 -17.93 -14.40 10.94
CA ARG A 16 -17.38 -13.39 10.01
C ARG A 16 -15.86 -13.43 9.97
N ALA A 17 -15.19 -13.57 11.13
CA ALA A 17 -13.74 -13.69 11.19
C ALA A 17 -13.23 -14.98 10.53
N ARG A 18 -13.93 -16.10 10.69
CA ARG A 18 -13.59 -17.37 10.02
C ARG A 18 -13.80 -17.28 8.51
N LEU A 19 -14.92 -16.71 8.08
CA LEU A 19 -15.21 -16.50 6.66
C LEU A 19 -14.16 -15.60 6.01
N PHE A 20 -13.84 -14.48 6.64
CA PHE A 20 -12.78 -13.59 6.16
C PHE A 20 -11.44 -14.33 6.04
N ARG A 21 -11.06 -15.10 7.06
CA ARG A 21 -9.85 -15.93 7.02
C ARG A 21 -9.87 -16.95 5.89
N LEU A 22 -10.98 -17.64 5.67
CA LEU A 22 -11.15 -18.62 4.60
C LEU A 22 -11.03 -17.95 3.22
N VAL A 23 -11.68 -16.80 3.03
CA VAL A 23 -11.57 -16.02 1.79
C VAL A 23 -10.13 -15.58 1.56
N THR A 24 -9.43 -15.05 2.58
CA THR A 24 -8.02 -14.68 2.45
C THR A 24 -7.16 -15.87 2.04
N TRP A 25 -7.33 -17.04 2.67
CA TRP A 25 -6.58 -18.24 2.28
C TRP A 25 -6.93 -18.72 0.88
N ALA A 26 -8.20 -18.68 0.48
CA ALA A 26 -8.62 -19.05 -0.87
C ALA A 26 -7.99 -18.12 -1.93
N VAL A 27 -7.97 -16.81 -1.67
CA VAL A 27 -7.30 -15.82 -2.54
C VAL A 27 -5.80 -16.10 -2.61
N THR A 28 -5.14 -16.34 -1.48
CA THR A 28 -3.71 -16.69 -1.45
C THR A 28 -3.43 -17.94 -2.28
N ILE A 29 -4.17 -19.02 -2.08
CA ILE A 29 -4.02 -20.27 -2.83
C ILE A 29 -4.27 -20.01 -4.33
N GLY A 30 -5.29 -19.23 -4.68
CA GLY A 30 -5.57 -18.82 -6.05
C GLY A 30 -4.40 -18.09 -6.70
N CYS A 31 -3.81 -17.10 -6.01
CA CYS A 31 -2.64 -16.37 -6.49
C CYS A 31 -1.44 -17.31 -6.71
N PHE A 32 -1.13 -18.18 -5.74
CA PHE A 32 -0.04 -19.15 -5.87
C PHE A 32 -0.29 -20.13 -7.02
N TYR A 33 -1.53 -20.59 -7.21
CA TYR A 33 -1.91 -21.46 -8.31
C TYR A 33 -1.72 -20.78 -9.67
N LEU A 34 -2.16 -19.52 -9.80
CA LEU A 34 -1.97 -18.74 -11.02
C LEU A 34 -0.48 -18.53 -11.34
N VAL A 35 0.32 -18.16 -10.35
CA VAL A 35 1.77 -18.00 -10.54
C VAL A 35 2.41 -19.34 -10.93
N TYR A 36 2.09 -20.42 -10.23
CA TYR A 36 2.65 -21.74 -10.49
C TYR A 36 2.33 -22.24 -11.91
N THR A 37 1.06 -22.16 -12.33
CA THR A 37 0.63 -22.61 -13.67
C THR A 37 1.30 -21.80 -14.78
N ARG A 38 1.53 -20.50 -14.58
CA ARG A 38 2.27 -19.64 -15.52
C ARG A 38 3.74 -20.02 -15.61
N VAL A 39 4.40 -20.25 -14.47
CA VAL A 39 5.79 -20.69 -14.43
C VAL A 39 5.93 -22.10 -15.02
N GLN A 40 4.99 -23.00 -14.76
CA GLN A 40 4.96 -24.35 -15.32
C GLN A 40 4.80 -24.31 -16.85
N ALA A 41 3.90 -23.47 -17.38
CA ALA A 41 3.75 -23.29 -18.82
C ALA A 41 5.03 -22.72 -19.46
N ALA A 42 5.70 -21.77 -18.80
CA ALA A 42 6.97 -21.23 -19.26
C ALA A 42 8.09 -22.29 -19.25
N ALA A 43 8.23 -23.05 -18.15
CA ALA A 43 9.20 -24.13 -18.02
C ALA A 43 8.94 -25.25 -19.05
N GLY A 44 7.67 -25.57 -19.32
CA GLY A 44 7.26 -26.56 -20.31
C GLY A 44 7.67 -26.21 -21.74
N ARG A 45 7.72 -24.92 -22.10
CA ARG A 45 8.26 -24.47 -23.40
C ARG A 45 9.73 -24.82 -23.58
N ASP A 46 10.48 -24.86 -22.48
CA ASP A 46 11.90 -25.19 -22.46
C ASP A 46 12.16 -26.67 -22.14
N GLY A 47 11.12 -27.50 -21.99
CA GLY A 47 11.22 -28.91 -21.59
C GLY A 47 11.75 -29.10 -20.16
N LEU A 48 11.69 -28.06 -19.32
CA LEU A 48 12.25 -28.04 -17.97
C LEU A 48 11.16 -28.26 -16.91
N THR A 49 11.58 -28.79 -15.76
CA THR A 49 10.76 -28.72 -14.54
C THR A 49 10.72 -27.29 -14.01
N VAL A 50 9.70 -26.94 -13.22
CA VAL A 50 9.59 -25.62 -12.58
C VAL A 50 10.84 -25.28 -11.75
N LEU A 51 11.36 -26.23 -10.98
CA LEU A 51 12.53 -26.00 -10.14
C LEU A 51 13.80 -25.79 -10.97
N SER A 52 14.02 -26.59 -12.01
CA SER A 52 15.18 -26.44 -12.89
C SER A 52 15.11 -25.14 -13.69
N TYR A 53 13.91 -24.74 -14.11
CA TYR A 53 13.68 -23.46 -14.78
C TYR A 53 14.03 -22.27 -13.87
N LEU A 54 13.54 -22.27 -12.62
CA LEU A 54 13.87 -21.22 -11.64
C LEU A 54 15.36 -21.19 -11.31
N ALA A 55 15.97 -22.35 -11.06
CA ALA A 55 17.40 -22.44 -10.75
C ALA A 55 18.27 -21.91 -11.91
N ARG A 56 17.88 -22.20 -13.15
CA ARG A 56 18.53 -21.66 -14.35
C ARG A 56 18.36 -20.14 -14.44
N PHE A 57 17.13 -19.64 -14.29
CA PHE A 57 16.82 -18.21 -14.32
C PHE A 57 17.69 -17.41 -13.33
N PHE A 58 17.78 -17.85 -12.07
CA PHE A 58 18.60 -17.16 -11.07
C PHE A 58 20.11 -17.29 -11.30
N ARG A 59 20.56 -18.38 -11.95
CA ARG A 59 21.98 -18.57 -12.28
C ARG A 59 22.42 -17.71 -13.45
N GLU A 60 21.57 -17.60 -14.46
CA GLU A 60 21.86 -16.86 -15.70
C GLU A 60 21.51 -15.37 -15.59
N ALA A 61 20.87 -14.94 -14.50
CA ALA A 61 20.58 -13.53 -14.24
C ALA A 61 21.87 -12.72 -14.12
N ASP A 62 21.95 -11.62 -14.87
CA ASP A 62 22.99 -10.61 -14.67
C ASP A 62 22.69 -9.79 -13.41
N TRP A 63 23.18 -10.31 -12.28
CA TRP A 63 23.05 -9.67 -10.97
C TRP A 63 23.74 -8.31 -10.92
N THR A 64 24.78 -8.08 -11.72
CA THR A 64 25.51 -6.82 -11.72
C THR A 64 24.65 -5.74 -12.36
N LEU A 65 24.12 -5.98 -13.55
CA LEU A 65 23.21 -5.07 -14.22
C LEU A 65 21.95 -4.85 -13.38
N TRP A 66 21.35 -5.93 -12.87
CA TRP A 66 20.15 -5.84 -12.03
C TRP A 66 20.38 -5.01 -10.77
N LEU A 67 21.44 -5.27 -10.00
CA LEU A 67 21.77 -4.49 -8.80
C LEU A 67 22.13 -3.04 -9.14
N SER A 68 22.86 -2.81 -10.24
CA SER A 68 23.25 -1.47 -10.66
C SER A 68 22.06 -0.57 -10.98
N LEU A 69 20.93 -1.16 -11.40
CA LEU A 69 19.67 -0.45 -11.63
C LEU A 69 18.80 -0.39 -10.37
N MET A 70 18.68 -1.50 -9.65
CA MET A 70 17.78 -1.62 -8.49
C MET A 70 18.27 -0.82 -7.29
N VAL A 71 19.57 -0.74 -7.03
CA VAL A 71 20.11 -0.01 -5.88
C VAL A 71 19.87 1.50 -6.01
N PRO A 72 20.25 2.19 -7.11
CA PRO A 72 19.94 3.61 -7.26
C PRO A 72 18.44 3.90 -7.28
N TYR A 73 17.65 3.06 -7.95
CA TYR A 73 16.20 3.15 -7.94
C TYR A 73 15.62 3.10 -6.52
N SER A 74 16.07 2.12 -5.71
CA SER A 74 15.59 1.95 -4.33
C SER A 74 16.02 3.11 -3.44
N ILE A 75 17.24 3.63 -3.61
CA ILE A 75 17.71 4.82 -2.87
C ILE A 75 16.86 6.04 -3.22
N LEU A 76 16.59 6.28 -4.51
CA LEU A 76 15.77 7.39 -4.95
C LEU A 76 14.35 7.27 -4.40
N PHE A 77 13.73 6.10 -4.52
CA PHE A 77 12.39 5.85 -3.99
C PHE A 77 12.36 6.07 -2.48
N PHE A 78 13.33 5.52 -1.74
CA PHE A 78 13.47 5.69 -0.31
C PHE A 78 13.60 7.17 0.11
N VAL A 79 14.39 7.96 -0.61
CA VAL A 79 14.57 9.39 -0.33
C VAL A 79 13.30 10.18 -0.61
N VAL A 80 12.66 9.97 -1.76
CA VAL A 80 11.44 10.68 -2.14
C VAL A 80 10.30 10.36 -1.16
N ASP A 81 10.14 9.08 -0.84
CA ASP A 81 9.13 8.59 0.09
C ASP A 81 9.38 9.08 1.53
N SER A 82 10.63 9.02 1.99
CA SER A 82 11.01 9.58 3.29
C SER A 82 10.79 11.08 3.36
N HIS A 83 11.01 11.79 2.25
CA HIS A 83 10.76 13.23 2.17
C HIS A 83 9.27 13.55 2.28
N ALA A 84 8.40 12.83 1.56
CA ALA A 84 6.95 12.98 1.67
C ALA A 84 6.49 12.73 3.13
N THR A 85 6.96 11.65 3.73
CA THR A 85 6.66 11.32 5.13
C THR A 85 7.13 12.40 6.10
N TRP A 86 8.35 12.89 5.93
CA TRP A 86 8.89 13.98 6.75
C TRP A 86 8.06 15.25 6.62
N ARG A 87 7.66 15.64 5.40
CA ARG A 87 6.83 16.84 5.18
C ARG A 87 5.50 16.75 5.91
N ILE A 88 4.80 15.63 5.80
CA ILE A 88 3.49 15.43 6.42
C ILE A 88 3.60 15.43 7.95
N ILE A 89 4.57 14.70 8.51
CA ILE A 89 4.80 14.69 9.97
C ILE A 89 5.16 16.10 10.47
N ARG A 90 5.99 16.83 9.72
CA ARG A 90 6.38 18.19 10.08
C ARG A 90 5.19 19.16 10.05
N TRP A 91 4.29 19.02 9.08
CA TRP A 91 3.11 19.87 8.98
C TRP A 91 2.11 19.64 10.11
N TYR A 92 1.84 18.38 10.45
CA TYR A 92 0.73 18.05 11.34
C TYR A 92 1.13 17.72 12.78
N ASN A 93 2.27 17.06 13.01
CA ASN A 93 2.59 16.50 14.31
C ASN A 93 3.79 17.16 15.01
N ALA A 94 4.89 17.35 14.30
CA ALA A 94 6.16 17.75 14.91
C ALA A 94 6.94 18.72 14.00
N PRO A 95 6.66 20.04 14.06
CA PRO A 95 7.32 21.04 13.21
C PRO A 95 8.86 21.06 13.35
N SER A 96 9.36 20.70 14.53
CA SER A 96 10.79 20.65 14.85
C SER A 96 11.53 19.42 14.30
N ILE A 97 10.82 18.41 13.76
CA ILE A 97 11.46 17.18 13.28
C ILE A 97 12.39 17.47 12.08
N GLY A 98 13.63 17.01 12.18
CA GLY A 98 14.62 17.08 11.11
C GLY A 98 14.50 15.88 10.16
N TYR A 99 14.77 16.10 8.87
CA TYR A 99 14.70 15.05 7.85
C TYR A 99 15.61 13.84 8.17
N ARG A 100 16.82 14.11 8.67
CA ARG A 100 17.78 13.07 9.09
C ARG A 100 17.27 12.16 10.20
N ASN A 101 16.33 12.62 11.03
CA ASN A 101 15.74 11.81 12.09
C ASN A 101 14.67 10.86 11.54
N VAL A 102 14.02 11.21 10.42
CA VAL A 102 12.97 10.39 9.79
C VAL A 102 13.56 9.24 8.96
N LEU A 103 14.70 9.48 8.30
CA LEU A 103 15.39 8.50 7.45
C LEU A 103 15.58 7.11 8.11
N PRO A 104 16.25 6.98 9.28
CA PRO A 104 16.48 5.67 9.88
C PRO A 104 15.19 4.95 10.30
N ILE A 105 14.16 5.73 10.66
CA ILE A 105 12.85 5.19 11.03
C ILE A 105 12.15 4.64 9.80
N ARG A 106 12.16 5.37 8.68
CA ARG A 106 11.61 4.86 7.42
C ARG A 106 12.37 3.62 6.95
N ALA A 107 13.69 3.61 7.02
CA ALA A 107 14.49 2.43 6.66
C ALA A 107 14.09 1.20 7.50
N SER A 108 13.90 1.40 8.81
CA SER A 108 13.43 0.34 9.72
C SER A 108 11.98 -0.07 9.45
N ALA A 109 11.11 0.88 9.08
CA ALA A 109 9.72 0.61 8.71
C ALA A 109 9.63 -0.24 7.43
N TYR A 110 10.54 -0.07 6.46
CA TYR A 110 10.64 -0.94 5.29
C TYR A 110 11.05 -2.37 5.64
N ILE A 111 11.95 -2.55 6.61
CA ILE A 111 12.31 -3.90 7.08
C ILE A 111 11.10 -4.54 7.78
N LEU A 112 10.38 -3.77 8.60
CA LEU A 112 9.22 -4.26 9.33
C LEU A 112 8.04 -4.59 8.40
N SER A 113 7.93 -3.90 7.26
CA SER A 113 6.83 -4.12 6.32
C SER A 113 6.95 -5.43 5.56
N LEU A 114 8.17 -5.98 5.45
CA LEU A 114 8.40 -7.33 4.92
C LEU A 114 7.63 -8.40 5.73
N VAL A 115 7.41 -8.15 7.02
CA VAL A 115 6.63 -9.03 7.89
C VAL A 115 5.18 -8.55 7.98
N ASN A 116 4.97 -7.24 8.19
CA ASN A 116 3.64 -6.66 8.25
C ASN A 116 3.65 -5.13 8.03
N GLU A 117 3.04 -4.70 6.93
CA GLU A 117 2.91 -3.28 6.57
C GLU A 117 2.22 -2.42 7.65
N GLN A 118 1.19 -2.97 8.32
CA GLN A 118 0.45 -2.22 9.34
C GLN A 118 1.26 -2.03 10.62
N VAL A 119 2.17 -2.96 10.92
CA VAL A 119 3.10 -2.84 12.05
C VAL A 119 4.10 -1.71 11.78
N SER A 120 4.56 -1.52 10.54
CA SER A 120 5.45 -0.42 10.14
C SER A 120 4.84 0.96 10.39
N LYS A 121 3.58 1.17 10.01
CA LYS A 121 2.87 2.43 10.26
C LYS A 121 2.63 2.65 11.76
N GLY A 122 2.34 1.57 12.49
CA GLY A 122 2.26 1.58 13.95
C GLY A 122 3.57 1.99 14.62
N ALA A 123 4.71 1.48 14.15
CA ALA A 123 6.03 1.81 14.68
C ALA A 123 6.36 3.30 14.54
N MET A 124 6.01 3.91 13.41
CA MET A 124 6.16 5.35 13.22
C MET A 124 5.30 6.16 14.20
N SER A 125 4.05 5.75 14.43
CA SER A 125 3.17 6.42 15.40
C SER A 125 3.70 6.33 16.84
N LEU A 126 4.26 5.17 17.22
CA LEU A 126 4.88 4.97 18.53
C LEU A 126 6.16 5.79 18.70
N TYR A 127 6.96 5.92 17.64
CA TYR A 127 8.14 6.78 17.65
C TYR A 127 7.76 8.25 17.93
N LEU A 128 6.74 8.76 17.24
CA LEU A 128 6.27 10.13 17.43
C LEU A 128 5.74 10.36 18.85
N LEU A 129 5.04 9.38 19.42
CA LEU A 129 4.60 9.44 20.81
C LEU A 129 5.80 9.52 21.77
N ARG A 130 6.80 8.64 21.62
CA ARG A 130 7.92 8.57 22.57
C ARG A 130 8.92 9.72 22.46
N ARG A 131 9.12 10.27 21.26
CA ARG A 131 10.19 11.26 21.00
C ARG A 131 9.68 12.70 20.91
N TYR A 132 8.42 12.87 20.51
CA TYR A 132 7.83 14.18 20.24
C TYR A 132 6.50 14.40 21.01
N GLU A 133 6.13 13.46 21.90
CA GLU A 133 4.92 13.51 22.74
C GLU A 133 3.62 13.74 21.96
N VAL A 134 3.60 13.33 20.69
CA VAL A 134 2.45 13.47 19.81
C VAL A 134 1.35 12.50 20.24
N PRO A 135 0.10 12.96 20.47
CA PRO A 135 -1.02 12.08 20.78
C PRO A 135 -1.21 11.00 19.71
N VAL A 136 -1.36 9.74 20.14
CA VAL A 136 -1.45 8.58 19.23
C VAL A 136 -2.54 8.76 18.16
N TRP A 137 -3.68 9.34 18.51
CA TRP A 137 -4.77 9.58 17.56
C TRP A 137 -4.38 10.52 16.42
N GLN A 138 -3.62 11.57 16.71
CA GLN A 138 -3.10 12.49 15.69
C GLN A 138 -2.04 11.80 14.84
N ALA A 139 -1.13 11.03 15.46
CA ALA A 139 -0.12 10.28 14.72
C ALA A 139 -0.76 9.23 13.78
N VAL A 140 -1.80 8.53 14.23
CA VAL A 140 -2.56 7.58 13.40
C VAL A 140 -3.27 8.31 12.26
N SER A 141 -3.88 9.47 12.51
CA SER A 141 -4.49 10.30 11.45
C SER A 141 -3.48 10.63 10.35
N THR A 142 -2.29 11.08 10.75
CA THR A 142 -1.17 11.34 9.84
C THR A 142 -0.72 10.09 9.08
N MET A 143 -0.69 8.92 9.71
CA MET A 143 -0.33 7.67 9.01
C MET A 143 -1.38 7.26 7.98
N ILE A 144 -2.66 7.51 8.23
CA ILE A 144 -3.73 7.25 7.26
C ILE A 144 -3.61 8.23 6.08
N MET A 145 -3.40 9.52 6.36
CA MET A 145 -3.15 10.53 5.33
C MET A 145 -1.93 10.17 4.46
N LEU A 146 -0.84 9.75 5.10
CA LEU A 146 0.35 9.26 4.41
C LEU A 146 0.02 8.07 3.50
N GLY A 147 -0.76 7.11 3.99
CA GLY A 147 -1.21 5.97 3.19
C GLY A 147 -2.04 6.37 1.97
N MET A 148 -2.89 7.39 2.08
CA MET A 148 -3.62 7.92 0.92
C MET A 148 -2.66 8.56 -0.09
N ILE A 149 -1.72 9.38 0.38
CA ILE A 149 -0.73 10.04 -0.46
C ILE A 149 0.16 9.01 -1.17
N GLU A 150 0.59 7.95 -0.48
CA GLU A 150 1.33 6.82 -1.04
C GLU A 150 0.54 6.16 -2.19
N ILE A 151 -0.77 5.91 -2.01
CA ILE A 151 -1.64 5.35 -3.06
C ILE A 151 -1.72 6.28 -4.27
N TYR A 152 -1.92 7.59 -4.05
CA TYR A 152 -1.97 8.56 -5.14
C TYR A 152 -0.63 8.67 -5.88
N GLN A 153 0.48 8.66 -5.17
CA GLN A 153 1.81 8.67 -5.79
C GLN A 153 2.03 7.44 -6.66
N LEU A 154 1.71 6.24 -6.15
CA LEU A 154 1.79 4.99 -6.91
C LEU A 154 0.87 5.02 -8.14
N LEU A 155 -0.32 5.59 -8.00
CA LEU A 155 -1.27 5.72 -9.10
C LEU A 155 -0.72 6.65 -10.20
N VAL A 156 -0.13 7.79 -9.83
CA VAL A 156 0.49 8.72 -10.78
C VAL A 156 1.64 8.04 -11.53
N PHE A 157 2.53 7.32 -10.83
CA PHE A 157 3.61 6.59 -11.48
C PHE A 157 3.10 5.44 -12.36
N SER A 158 2.05 4.74 -11.93
CA SER A 158 1.37 3.73 -12.75
C SER A 158 0.78 4.33 -14.01
N ALA A 159 0.07 5.47 -13.90
CA ALA A 159 -0.52 6.17 -15.04
C ALA A 159 0.56 6.65 -16.01
N ALA A 160 1.63 7.24 -15.51
CA ALA A 160 2.77 7.64 -16.33
C ALA A 160 3.38 6.44 -17.06
N GLY A 161 3.58 5.31 -16.37
CA GLY A 161 4.10 4.07 -16.98
C GLY A 161 3.20 3.53 -18.09
N VAL A 162 1.88 3.53 -17.88
CA VAL A 162 0.89 3.15 -18.89
C VAL A 162 0.94 4.09 -20.10
N VAL A 163 1.00 5.41 -19.88
CA VAL A 163 1.02 6.39 -20.98
C VAL A 163 2.29 6.26 -21.82
N ILE A 164 3.44 6.00 -21.18
CA ILE A 164 4.73 5.87 -21.88
C ILE A 164 4.84 4.51 -22.60
N TYR A 165 4.30 3.44 -22.02
CA TYR A 165 4.47 2.06 -22.51
C TYR A 165 3.15 1.35 -22.81
N TYR A 166 2.17 2.08 -23.35
CA TYR A 166 0.81 1.58 -23.54
C TYR A 166 0.77 0.26 -24.34
N ASP A 167 1.45 0.21 -25.49
CA ASP A 167 1.46 -0.97 -26.36
C ASP A 167 2.03 -2.21 -25.66
N LEU A 168 3.05 -2.02 -24.81
CA LEU A 168 3.64 -3.10 -24.03
C LEU A 168 2.68 -3.62 -22.95
N VAL A 169 1.97 -2.70 -22.29
CA VAL A 169 0.96 -3.04 -21.29
C VAL A 169 -0.24 -3.75 -21.92
N GLU A 170 -0.68 -3.31 -23.09
CA GLU A 170 -1.76 -3.94 -23.85
C GLU A 170 -1.38 -5.36 -24.30
N ALA A 171 -0.17 -5.53 -24.84
CA ALA A 171 0.35 -6.85 -25.21
C ALA A 171 0.50 -7.81 -24.01
N ALA A 172 0.78 -7.28 -22.82
CA ALA A 172 0.84 -8.05 -21.57
C ALA A 172 -0.54 -8.34 -20.96
N SER A 173 -1.62 -7.68 -21.43
CA SER A 173 -2.98 -7.88 -20.94
C SER A 173 -3.46 -9.30 -21.18
N THR A 174 -3.95 -9.95 -20.12
CA THR A 174 -4.69 -11.21 -20.25
C THR A 174 -6.15 -10.93 -20.55
N THR A 175 -6.60 -11.03 -21.81
CA THR A 175 -8.02 -11.14 -22.28
C THR A 175 -9.09 -10.19 -21.71
N LEU A 176 -8.74 -9.31 -20.78
CA LEU A 176 -9.59 -8.35 -20.09
C LEU A 176 -9.44 -7.01 -20.82
N PRO A 177 -10.52 -6.20 -20.88
CA PRO A 177 -10.50 -4.92 -21.56
C PRO A 177 -9.69 -3.91 -20.74
N LEU A 178 -8.38 -4.01 -20.82
CA LEU A 178 -7.39 -3.22 -20.09
C LEU A 178 -7.63 -1.70 -20.24
N PRO A 179 -8.03 -1.18 -21.43
CA PRO A 179 -8.39 0.24 -21.57
C PRO A 179 -9.57 0.64 -20.68
N LYS A 180 -10.61 -0.20 -20.58
CA LYS A 180 -11.80 0.08 -19.77
C LYS A 180 -11.46 0.06 -18.27
N ILE A 181 -10.65 -0.89 -17.84
CA ILE A 181 -10.27 -1.04 -16.43
C ILE A 181 -9.39 0.13 -15.99
N LEU A 182 -8.35 0.46 -16.76
CA LEU A 182 -7.46 1.58 -16.43
C LEU A 182 -8.20 2.91 -16.40
N ILE A 183 -9.02 3.20 -17.41
CA ILE A 183 -9.82 4.43 -17.46
C ILE A 183 -10.77 4.49 -16.25
N ALA A 184 -11.46 3.40 -15.92
CA ALA A 184 -12.36 3.37 -14.78
C ALA A 184 -11.63 3.60 -13.44
N VAL A 185 -10.48 2.94 -13.22
CA VAL A 185 -9.67 3.10 -12.01
C VAL A 185 -9.17 4.54 -11.89
N TYR A 186 -8.55 5.09 -12.94
CA TYR A 186 -8.05 6.47 -12.92
C TYR A 186 -9.17 7.49 -12.78
N ALA A 187 -10.32 7.29 -13.44
CA ALA A 187 -11.47 8.19 -13.33
C ALA A 187 -12.08 8.20 -11.93
N ILE A 188 -12.26 7.02 -11.30
CA ILE A 188 -12.78 6.91 -9.93
C ILE A 188 -11.85 7.61 -8.94
N LEU A 189 -10.54 7.37 -9.04
CA LEU A 189 -9.56 7.96 -8.12
C LEU A 189 -9.37 9.46 -8.35
N PHE A 190 -9.38 9.91 -9.60
CA PHE A 190 -9.35 11.34 -9.95
C PHE A 190 -10.61 12.04 -9.48
N GLY A 191 -11.79 11.41 -9.58
CA GLY A 191 -13.05 11.95 -9.08
C GLY A 191 -13.14 11.95 -7.55
N TYR A 192 -12.55 10.97 -6.87
CA TYR A 192 -12.51 10.90 -5.41
C TYR A 192 -11.68 12.04 -4.80
N PHE A 193 -10.56 12.43 -5.41
CA PHE A 193 -9.67 13.46 -4.88
C PHE A 193 -10.34 14.83 -4.61
N PRO A 194 -11.06 15.46 -5.56
CA PRO A 194 -11.76 16.72 -5.32
C PRO A 194 -12.91 16.54 -4.34
N LEU A 195 -13.63 15.42 -4.37
CA LEU A 195 -14.70 15.14 -3.40
C LEU A 195 -14.15 15.08 -1.96
N HIS A 196 -12.98 14.45 -1.80
CA HIS A 196 -12.26 14.38 -0.53
C HIS A 196 -11.90 15.78 -0.03
N ILE A 197 -11.27 16.60 -0.87
CA ILE A 197 -10.89 17.97 -0.53
C ILE A 197 -12.13 18.83 -0.20
N LEU A 198 -13.18 18.76 -1.01
CA LEU A 198 -14.40 19.55 -0.80
C LEU A 198 -15.12 19.17 0.49
N TYR A 199 -15.08 17.90 0.90
CA TYR A 199 -15.64 17.42 2.16
C TYR A 199 -14.85 17.93 3.37
N PHE A 200 -13.52 17.77 3.38
CA PHE A 200 -12.68 18.16 4.51
C PHE A 200 -12.49 19.68 4.62
N ASN A 201 -12.51 20.42 3.50
CA ASN A 201 -12.58 21.89 3.51
C ASN A 201 -13.97 22.44 3.89
N GLY A 202 -14.96 21.57 4.11
CA GLY A 202 -16.28 21.94 4.60
C GLY A 202 -17.23 22.59 3.59
N THR A 203 -16.90 22.56 2.31
CA THR A 203 -17.78 22.99 1.21
C THR A 203 -18.91 21.98 0.98
N LEU A 204 -18.58 20.68 1.09
CA LEU A 204 -19.52 19.58 0.99
C LEU A 204 -19.95 19.14 2.41
N LEU A 205 -21.26 19.02 2.64
CA LEU A 205 -21.85 18.63 3.95
C LEU A 205 -21.35 19.49 5.14
N PRO A 206 -21.56 20.82 5.13
CA PRO A 206 -21.03 21.75 6.14
C PRO A 206 -21.49 21.50 7.58
N LYS A 207 -22.58 20.75 7.78
CA LYS A 207 -23.13 20.39 9.10
C LYS A 207 -22.60 19.06 9.66
N SER A 208 -21.68 18.39 8.95
CA SER A 208 -21.12 17.11 9.40
C SER A 208 -20.11 17.31 10.53
N ALA A 209 -20.40 16.74 11.71
CA ALA A 209 -19.46 16.68 12.84
C ALA A 209 -18.41 15.55 12.71
N LEU A 210 -18.46 14.78 11.62
CA LEU A 210 -17.52 13.67 11.41
C LEU A 210 -16.10 14.16 11.14
N ARG A 211 -15.93 15.31 10.47
CA ARG A 211 -14.61 15.90 10.15
C ARG A 211 -13.85 16.38 11.39
N ASP A 212 -14.56 16.76 12.45
CA ASP A 212 -13.97 17.31 13.67
C ASP A 212 -13.40 16.22 14.60
N LYS A 213 -13.50 14.94 14.21
CA LYS A 213 -12.97 13.85 15.02
C LYS A 213 -11.43 13.83 14.97
N PRO A 214 -10.77 13.47 16.09
CA PRO A 214 -9.30 13.42 16.16
C PRO A 214 -8.62 12.52 15.12
N ILE A 215 -9.34 11.51 14.60
CA ILE A 215 -8.84 10.61 13.55
C ILE A 215 -8.71 11.27 12.18
N PHE A 216 -9.35 12.42 11.97
CA PHE A 216 -9.27 13.23 10.75
C PHE A 216 -8.45 14.51 10.94
N TYR A 217 -7.65 14.59 12.01
CA TYR A 217 -6.80 15.74 12.30
C TYR A 217 -5.86 16.13 11.14
N ALA A 218 -5.39 15.16 10.35
CA ALA A 218 -4.49 15.40 9.23
C ALA A 218 -5.20 15.54 7.86
N PHE A 219 -6.54 15.61 7.82
CA PHE A 219 -7.37 15.57 6.61
C PHE A 219 -7.94 16.93 6.21
#